data_AF-A0A2V2XLK3-F1
#
_entry.id   AF-A0A2V2XLK3-F1
#
_cell.length_a   1.000
_cell.length_b   1.000
_cell.length_c   1.000
_cell.angle_alpha   90.00
_cell.angle_beta   90.00
_cell.angle_gamma   90.00
#
_symmetry.space_group_name_H-M   'P 1'
#
loop_
_entity.id
_entity.type
_entity.pdbx_description
1 polymer ?
#
loop_
_entity_poly.entity_id
_entity_poly.type
_entity_poly.pdbx_seq_one_letter_code
_entity_poly.pdbx_strand_id
1 'polypeptide(L)'
;MQSFLRNEVTISITELVHLPPSERLLEVDDATSLQGEIRCETYLMRSYRFLMRLSASVKAVSISPPPTSRTRHRVTHAAESGSYRSIFSHGVNKKREGLPNVSVHDVHSMVDYWELSPNGNVYFTPPCIGDELLMRYEASVKAGYLVNAAVRNCYLQTDETPGLKRLSFDLVVYDVLHAAKIHIALPNRYCDVVAIHTGGVGIIQQPNSNKPHHFIWDIGTVDETTWMKVKTLAPDVLPEVDLRVADSPMTTWRQQ
;
A
#
# COMPACT_ATOMS: atom_id res chain seq x y z
N MET A 1 -28.48 -22.49 9.49
CA MET A 1 -28.97 -21.49 8.51
C MET A 1 -29.32 -20.21 9.27
N GLN A 2 -28.32 -19.43 9.69
CA GLN A 2 -28.50 -18.32 10.67
C GLN A 2 -27.72 -17.03 10.32
N SER A 3 -26.84 -17.04 9.31
CA SER A 3 -26.00 -15.89 8.94
C SER A 3 -26.75 -14.78 8.18
N PHE A 4 -27.87 -15.07 7.53
CA PHE A 4 -28.60 -14.12 6.66
C PHE A 4 -29.51 -13.11 7.41
N LEU A 5 -29.38 -12.99 8.73
CA LEU A 5 -30.19 -12.08 9.56
C LEU A 5 -29.40 -10.87 10.11
N ARG A 6 -28.20 -10.62 9.57
CA ARG A 6 -27.34 -9.52 9.99
C ARG A 6 -27.00 -8.63 8.80
N ASN A 7 -26.94 -7.32 9.05
CA ASN A 7 -26.32 -6.37 8.13
C ASN A 7 -24.83 -6.32 8.46
N GLU A 8 -23.99 -6.72 7.51
CA GLU A 8 -22.53 -6.61 7.58
C GLU A 8 -22.03 -5.77 6.40
N VAL A 9 -21.05 -4.90 6.67
CA VAL A 9 -20.43 -4.00 5.70
C VAL A 9 -18.96 -3.91 6.02
N THR A 10 -18.11 -4.26 5.07
CA THR A 10 -16.65 -4.11 5.15
C THR A 10 -16.23 -3.02 4.17
N ILE A 11 -15.56 -1.98 4.67
CA ILE A 11 -14.90 -0.97 3.83
C ILE A 11 -13.41 -1.23 3.88
N SER A 12 -12.81 -1.50 2.72
CA SER A 12 -11.38 -1.72 2.57
C SER A 12 -10.76 -0.53 1.85
N ILE A 13 -9.69 0.02 2.41
CA ILE A 13 -8.88 1.07 1.78
C ILE A 13 -7.50 0.47 1.52
N THR A 14 -7.08 0.47 0.27
CA THR A 14 -5.77 -0.05 -0.16
C THR A 14 -4.98 1.09 -0.78
N GLU A 15 -3.77 1.33 -0.31
CA GLU A 15 -2.89 2.39 -0.82
C GLU A 15 -1.56 1.81 -1.31
N LEU A 16 -1.13 2.28 -2.48
CA LEU A 16 0.14 1.95 -3.13
C LEU A 16 1.00 3.21 -3.19
N VAL A 17 2.22 3.12 -2.66
CA VAL A 17 3.21 4.21 -2.63
C VAL A 17 4.46 3.77 -3.39
N HIS A 18 4.89 4.59 -4.35
CA HIS A 18 6.13 4.35 -5.09
C HIS A 18 7.24 5.22 -4.51
N LEU A 19 8.01 4.64 -3.58
CA LEU A 19 9.17 5.31 -2.99
C LEU A 19 10.32 5.44 -4.02
N PRO A 20 11.00 6.59 -4.12
CA PRO A 20 12.17 6.72 -4.97
C PRO A 20 13.34 5.88 -4.42
N PRO A 21 14.23 5.35 -5.29
CA PRO A 21 15.43 4.66 -4.84
C PRO A 21 16.35 5.67 -4.14
N SER A 22 16.60 5.47 -2.85
CA SER A 22 17.46 6.36 -2.06
C SER A 22 18.27 5.60 -1.01
N GLU A 23 19.58 5.78 -1.03
CA GLU A 23 20.51 5.28 -0.02
C GLU A 23 20.49 6.12 1.27
N ARG A 24 19.78 7.27 1.29
CA ARG A 24 19.93 8.31 2.33
C ARG A 24 18.63 8.88 2.91
N LEU A 25 17.48 8.67 2.25
CA LEU A 25 16.20 9.24 2.70
C LEU A 25 15.48 8.30 3.67
N LEU A 26 15.43 8.71 4.94
CA LEU A 26 14.47 8.20 5.94
C LEU A 26 13.05 8.73 5.71
N GLU A 27 12.97 9.91 5.12
CA GLU A 27 11.76 10.69 4.97
C GLU A 27 11.31 10.72 3.51
N VAL A 28 9.99 10.62 3.33
CA VAL A 28 9.34 10.72 2.04
C VAL A 28 9.39 12.18 1.54
N ASP A 29 9.74 12.37 0.26
CA ASP A 29 9.77 13.68 -0.40
C ASP A 29 8.36 14.16 -0.79
N ASP A 30 8.15 15.49 -0.85
CA ASP A 30 6.86 16.16 -1.10
C ASP A 30 6.19 15.74 -2.43
N ALA A 31 6.96 15.19 -3.37
CA ALA A 31 6.51 14.74 -4.68
C ALA A 31 6.07 13.26 -4.74
N THR A 32 6.16 12.50 -3.64
CA THR A 32 5.92 11.04 -3.66
C THR A 32 4.44 10.74 -3.89
N SER A 33 4.13 10.07 -5.01
CA SER A 33 2.77 9.73 -5.39
C SER A 33 2.22 8.55 -4.60
N LEU A 34 0.93 8.67 -4.25
CA LEU A 34 0.11 7.63 -3.65
C LEU A 34 -1.10 7.38 -4.55
N GLN A 35 -1.36 6.11 -4.83
CA GLN A 35 -2.58 5.64 -5.50
C GLN A 35 -3.40 4.81 -4.51
N GLY A 36 -4.65 5.18 -4.31
CA GLY A 36 -5.55 4.52 -3.38
C GLY A 36 -6.82 4.00 -4.05
N GLU A 37 -7.37 2.91 -3.53
CA GLU A 37 -8.70 2.43 -3.88
C GLU A 37 -9.54 2.16 -2.64
N ILE A 38 -10.86 2.39 -2.73
CA ILE A 38 -11.82 2.06 -1.68
C ILE A 38 -12.82 1.04 -2.22
N ARG A 39 -12.90 -0.11 -1.56
CA ARG A 39 -13.87 -1.19 -1.84
C ARG A 39 -14.93 -1.29 -0.75
N CYS A 40 -16.08 -1.85 -1.11
CA CYS A 40 -17.20 -2.07 -0.22
C CYS A 40 -17.74 -3.49 -0.42
N GLU A 41 -17.54 -4.35 0.58
CA GLU A 41 -18.20 -5.65 0.66
C GLU A 41 -19.44 -5.53 1.56
N THR A 42 -20.54 -6.18 1.14
CA THR A 42 -21.85 -6.04 1.78
C THR A 42 -22.59 -7.36 1.91
N TYR A 43 -23.25 -7.54 3.05
CA TYR A 43 -24.27 -8.55 3.30
C TYR A 43 -25.41 -7.87 4.06
N LEU A 44 -26.44 -7.41 3.35
CA LEU A 44 -27.49 -6.53 3.84
C LEU A 44 -28.88 -7.17 3.63
N MET A 45 -29.74 -7.00 4.62
CA MET A 45 -31.13 -7.48 4.57
C MET A 45 -32.03 -6.60 3.69
N ARG A 46 -31.60 -5.38 3.35
CA ARG A 46 -32.34 -4.36 2.59
C ARG A 46 -31.37 -3.46 1.83
N SER A 47 -31.89 -2.68 0.88
CA SER A 47 -31.14 -1.56 0.30
C SER A 47 -31.04 -0.43 1.32
N TYR A 48 -29.81 0.06 1.53
CA TYR A 48 -29.48 1.19 2.40
C TYR A 48 -28.66 2.22 1.62
N ARG A 49 -28.88 3.52 1.89
CA ARG A 49 -28.01 4.60 1.40
C ARG A 49 -27.03 4.97 2.51
N PHE A 50 -25.75 4.75 2.29
CA PHE A 50 -24.67 5.05 3.24
C PHE A 50 -24.09 6.45 2.99
N LEU A 51 -23.42 6.97 4.02
CA LEU A 51 -22.58 8.17 3.97
C LEU A 51 -21.22 7.82 4.57
N MET A 52 -20.17 7.88 3.76
CA MET A 52 -18.78 7.83 4.19
C MET A 52 -18.16 9.22 4.08
N ARG A 53 -17.46 9.65 5.14
CA ARG A 53 -16.74 10.92 5.20
C ARG A 53 -15.24 10.64 5.25
N LEU A 54 -14.51 11.06 4.23
CA LEU A 54 -13.05 10.94 4.19
C LEU A 54 -12.39 11.94 5.13
N SER A 55 -11.29 11.55 5.77
CA SER A 55 -10.33 12.44 6.45
C SER A 55 -9.39 13.15 5.46
N ALA A 56 -9.93 13.53 4.30
CA ALA A 56 -9.23 14.17 3.20
C ALA A 56 -10.09 15.29 2.57
N SER A 57 -9.45 16.10 1.73
CA SER A 57 -10.07 17.13 0.90
C SER A 57 -10.09 16.67 -0.56
N VAL A 58 -11.27 16.33 -1.08
CA VAL A 58 -11.45 16.02 -2.51
C VAL A 58 -11.31 17.32 -3.31
N LYS A 59 -10.23 17.45 -4.08
CA LYS A 59 -9.93 18.66 -4.88
C LYS A 59 -10.41 18.56 -6.34
N ALA A 60 -10.39 17.36 -6.90
CA ALA A 60 -10.77 17.10 -8.27
C ALA A 60 -11.47 15.73 -8.35
N VAL A 61 -12.41 15.59 -9.28
CA VAL A 61 -13.00 14.32 -9.67
C VAL A 61 -12.87 14.20 -11.18
N SER A 62 -12.07 13.25 -11.66
CA SER A 62 -11.77 13.11 -13.09
C SER A 62 -13.00 12.66 -13.88
N ILE A 63 -13.21 13.28 -15.04
CA ILE A 63 -14.51 13.23 -15.73
C ILE A 63 -14.51 12.15 -16.83
N SER A 64 -15.11 11.02 -16.52
CA SER A 64 -16.19 10.53 -17.39
C SER A 64 -17.30 9.92 -16.53
N PRO A 65 -18.54 10.43 -16.57
CA PRO A 65 -19.66 9.67 -16.02
C PRO A 65 -19.77 8.37 -16.85
N PRO A 66 -20.00 7.20 -16.21
CA PRO A 66 -20.00 5.93 -16.94
C PRO A 66 -21.03 5.98 -18.08
N PRO A 67 -20.65 5.64 -19.34
CA PRO A 67 -21.46 5.91 -20.54
C PRO A 67 -22.78 5.13 -20.63
N THR A 68 -23.10 4.33 -19.61
CA THR A 68 -24.27 3.45 -19.52
C THR A 68 -25.17 3.76 -18.33
N SER A 69 -25.00 4.90 -17.63
CA SER A 69 -25.89 5.33 -16.54
C SER A 69 -27.27 5.81 -17.05
N ARG A 70 -28.05 4.89 -17.64
CA ARG A 70 -29.50 5.02 -17.72
C ARG A 70 -30.04 5.09 -16.30
N THR A 71 -30.46 6.29 -15.91
CA THR A 71 -31.19 6.65 -14.69
C THR A 71 -32.09 5.53 -14.17
N ARG A 72 -31.60 4.77 -13.18
CA ARG A 72 -32.43 3.86 -12.38
C ARG A 72 -32.51 4.39 -10.95
N HIS A 73 -33.71 4.88 -10.63
CA HIS A 73 -34.21 5.17 -9.28
C HIS A 73 -33.19 5.80 -8.30
N ARG A 74 -33.01 7.12 -8.41
CA ARG A 74 -32.53 7.92 -7.27
C ARG A 74 -33.55 7.77 -6.13
N VAL A 75 -33.23 6.95 -5.12
CA VAL A 75 -34.05 6.83 -3.91
C VAL A 75 -33.90 8.11 -3.10
N THR A 76 -34.78 9.07 -3.35
CA THR A 76 -34.91 10.29 -2.54
C THR A 76 -35.82 9.99 -1.35
N HIS A 77 -35.33 10.22 -0.14
CA HIS A 77 -36.18 10.19 1.05
C HIS A 77 -37.21 11.33 0.94
N ALA A 78 -38.50 10.97 0.91
CA ALA A 78 -39.56 11.94 1.19
C ALA A 78 -39.51 12.26 2.69
N ALA A 79 -39.42 13.55 3.04
CA ALA A 79 -39.76 13.98 4.39
C ALA A 79 -41.28 13.83 4.59
N GLU A 80 -41.71 13.53 5.81
CA GLU A 80 -43.14 13.30 6.16
C GLU A 80 -44.05 14.51 5.83
N SER A 81 -43.49 15.69 5.59
CA SER A 81 -44.19 16.90 5.16
C SER A 81 -44.41 17.03 3.64
N GLY A 82 -44.12 16.00 2.84
CA GLY A 82 -44.38 15.98 1.39
C GLY A 82 -43.55 16.96 0.54
N SER A 83 -42.65 17.72 1.15
CA SER A 83 -41.77 18.66 0.46
C SER A 83 -40.47 17.98 0.03
N TYR A 84 -40.16 18.05 -1.26
CA TYR A 84 -38.83 17.71 -1.77
C TYR A 84 -37.80 18.71 -1.23
N ARG A 85 -37.21 18.41 -0.07
CA ARG A 85 -35.91 19.00 0.28
C ARG A 85 -34.89 18.44 -0.70
N SER A 86 -34.60 19.21 -1.75
CA SER A 86 -33.28 19.12 -2.34
C SER A 86 -32.29 19.43 -1.24
N ILE A 87 -31.50 18.45 -0.82
CA ILE A 87 -30.40 18.65 0.12
C ILE A 87 -29.23 19.28 -0.65
N PHE A 88 -29.50 20.40 -1.34
CA PHE A 88 -28.50 21.44 -1.52
C PHE A 88 -28.28 22.09 -0.15
N SER A 89 -27.74 21.33 0.79
CA SER A 89 -26.98 21.92 1.86
C SER A 89 -25.75 22.53 1.20
N HIS A 90 -25.87 23.80 0.78
CA HIS A 90 -24.75 24.73 0.68
C HIS A 90 -24.18 25.01 2.08
N GLY A 91 -23.91 23.94 2.83
CA GLY A 91 -22.93 23.95 3.88
C GLY A 91 -21.61 24.17 3.18
N VAL A 92 -21.24 25.44 3.05
CA VAL A 92 -19.88 25.86 2.71
C VAL A 92 -19.00 25.16 3.73
N ASN A 93 -18.46 24.00 3.36
CA ASN A 93 -17.45 23.33 4.14
C ASN A 93 -16.30 24.34 4.16
N LYS A 94 -16.12 24.99 5.31
CA LYS A 94 -14.90 25.72 5.63
C LYS A 94 -13.77 24.84 5.13
N LYS A 95 -12.87 25.39 4.30
CA LYS A 95 -11.74 24.64 3.75
C LYS A 95 -11.21 23.75 4.87
N ARG A 96 -11.12 22.44 4.63
CA ARG A 96 -10.60 21.50 5.63
C ARG A 96 -9.08 21.65 5.66
N GLU A 97 -8.65 22.80 6.16
CA GLU A 97 -7.25 23.23 6.23
C GLU A 97 -6.49 22.24 7.13
N GLY A 98 -5.35 21.77 6.64
CA GLY A 98 -4.55 20.72 7.30
C GLY A 98 -4.89 19.27 6.90
N LEU A 99 -5.97 19.00 6.15
CA LEU A 99 -6.22 17.64 5.63
C LEU A 99 -5.45 17.37 4.31
N PRO A 100 -5.04 16.10 4.07
CA PRO A 100 -4.45 15.70 2.79
C PRO A 100 -5.44 15.93 1.64
N ASN A 101 -4.91 16.24 0.47
CA ASN A 101 -5.72 16.49 -0.72
C ASN A 101 -5.71 15.26 -1.62
N VAL A 102 -6.87 14.91 -2.17
CA VAL A 102 -7.03 13.76 -3.06
C VAL A 102 -7.74 14.17 -4.36
N SER A 103 -7.32 13.55 -5.47
CA SER A 103 -7.97 13.61 -6.77
C SER A 103 -8.63 12.27 -7.09
N VAL A 104 -9.95 12.24 -7.09
CA VAL A 104 -10.75 11.01 -7.23
C VAL A 104 -10.99 10.69 -8.70
N HIS A 105 -10.99 9.41 -9.06
CA HIS A 105 -11.28 8.91 -10.40
C HIS A 105 -11.95 7.51 -10.30
N ASP A 106 -12.33 6.92 -11.43
CA ASP A 106 -13.00 5.60 -11.51
C ASP A 106 -14.17 5.43 -10.52
N VAL A 107 -15.00 6.46 -10.37
CA VAL A 107 -16.12 6.48 -9.42
C VAL A 107 -17.25 5.55 -9.89
N HIS A 108 -17.63 4.60 -9.04
CA HIS A 108 -18.68 3.64 -9.35
C HIS A 108 -20.07 4.29 -9.44
N SER A 109 -20.90 3.77 -10.33
CA SER A 109 -22.27 4.27 -10.59
C SER A 109 -23.23 4.26 -9.39
N MET A 110 -22.86 3.57 -8.30
CA MET A 110 -23.61 3.55 -7.04
C MET A 110 -23.34 4.78 -6.14
N VAL A 111 -22.26 5.52 -6.41
CA VAL A 111 -21.84 6.70 -5.66
C VAL A 111 -22.55 7.94 -6.22
N ASP A 112 -23.12 8.77 -5.34
CA ASP A 112 -23.79 10.01 -5.71
C ASP A 112 -22.74 11.10 -6.04
N TYR A 113 -22.32 11.13 -7.30
CA TYR A 113 -21.32 12.07 -7.83
C TYR A 113 -21.61 13.54 -7.45
N TRP A 114 -22.90 13.91 -7.38
CA TRP A 114 -23.35 15.28 -7.06
C TRP A 114 -23.14 15.67 -5.60
N GLU A 115 -22.93 14.71 -4.70
CA GLU A 115 -22.52 14.95 -3.32
C GLU A 115 -21.00 14.88 -3.14
N LEU A 116 -20.34 14.03 -3.93
CA LEU A 116 -18.89 13.87 -3.92
C LEU A 116 -18.19 15.15 -4.42
N SER A 117 -18.56 15.63 -5.61
CA SER A 117 -17.88 16.72 -6.30
C SER A 117 -17.87 18.07 -5.54
N PRO A 118 -18.98 18.54 -4.93
CA PRO A 118 -18.96 19.82 -4.20
C PRO A 118 -18.58 19.70 -2.72
N ASN A 119 -18.86 18.56 -2.06
CA ASN A 119 -18.79 18.46 -0.60
C ASN A 119 -17.70 17.49 -0.08
N GLY A 120 -17.13 16.64 -0.94
CA GLY A 120 -16.24 15.55 -0.54
C GLY A 120 -16.96 14.45 0.27
N ASN A 121 -18.29 14.36 0.17
CA ASN A 121 -19.11 13.38 0.88
C ASN A 121 -19.40 12.19 -0.03
N VAL A 122 -19.03 10.98 0.39
CA VAL A 122 -19.25 9.76 -0.40
C VAL A 122 -20.58 9.15 0.04
N TYR A 123 -21.67 9.53 -0.62
CA TYR A 123 -22.94 8.82 -0.48
C TYR A 123 -23.04 7.71 -1.52
N PHE A 124 -23.51 6.53 -1.13
CA PHE A 124 -23.67 5.41 -2.05
C PHE A 124 -24.77 4.45 -1.62
N THR A 125 -25.32 3.70 -2.58
CA THR A 125 -26.33 2.66 -2.36
C THR A 125 -25.82 1.35 -2.94
N PRO A 126 -25.13 0.50 -2.16
CA PRO A 126 -24.56 -0.75 -2.64
C PRO A 126 -25.66 -1.81 -2.89
N PRO A 127 -25.34 -2.91 -3.60
CA PRO A 127 -26.19 -4.09 -3.64
C PRO A 127 -26.43 -4.67 -2.23
N CYS A 128 -27.40 -5.57 -2.10
CA CYS A 128 -27.62 -6.26 -0.82
C CYS A 128 -26.55 -7.32 -0.54
N ILE A 129 -25.96 -7.91 -1.59
CA ILE A 129 -24.79 -8.78 -1.47
C ILE A 129 -23.84 -8.41 -2.63
N GLY A 130 -22.57 -8.16 -2.32
CA GLY A 130 -21.54 -7.87 -3.32
C GLY A 130 -20.27 -7.27 -2.72
N ASP A 131 -19.15 -7.39 -3.45
CA ASP A 131 -17.87 -6.71 -3.24
C ASP A 131 -17.60 -5.84 -4.47
N GLU A 132 -17.68 -4.52 -4.27
CA GLU A 132 -17.61 -3.55 -5.35
C GLU A 132 -16.57 -2.46 -5.05
N LEU A 133 -15.79 -2.09 -6.06
CA LEU A 133 -14.94 -0.90 -6.02
C LEU A 133 -15.85 0.34 -5.97
N LEU A 134 -15.69 1.21 -4.96
CA LEU A 134 -16.44 2.47 -4.86
C LEU A 134 -15.82 3.55 -5.73
N MET A 135 -14.50 3.73 -5.64
CA MET A 135 -13.73 4.74 -6.36
C MET A 135 -12.22 4.51 -6.16
N ARG A 136 -11.42 5.15 -7.02
CA ARG A 136 -9.97 5.30 -6.86
C ARG A 136 -9.59 6.75 -6.60
N TYR A 137 -8.41 6.97 -6.05
CA TYR A 137 -7.87 8.30 -5.85
C TYR A 137 -6.35 8.34 -6.02
N GLU A 138 -5.86 9.52 -6.37
CA GLU A 138 -4.45 9.87 -6.32
C GLU A 138 -4.25 10.94 -5.24
N ALA A 139 -3.08 10.88 -4.61
CA ALA A 139 -2.63 11.84 -3.59
C ALA A 139 -1.10 11.98 -3.64
N SER A 140 -0.59 12.92 -2.85
CA SER A 140 0.83 13.00 -2.50
C SER A 140 1.00 12.65 -1.04
N VAL A 141 2.01 11.84 -0.72
CA VAL A 141 2.40 11.58 0.66
C VAL A 141 2.92 12.87 1.27
N LYS A 142 2.60 13.13 2.54
CA LYS A 142 3.10 14.32 3.25
C LYS A 142 4.61 14.19 3.47
N ALA A 143 5.40 15.21 3.13
CA ALA A 143 6.83 15.22 3.43
C ALA A 143 7.13 15.04 4.92
N GLY A 144 8.28 14.45 5.21
CA GLY A 144 8.71 14.11 6.57
C GLY A 144 8.00 12.89 7.17
N TYR A 145 7.18 12.17 6.39
CA TYR A 145 6.68 10.86 6.81
C TYR A 145 7.82 9.83 6.74
N LEU A 146 7.99 9.03 7.79
CA LEU A 146 9.02 7.99 7.85
C LEU A 146 8.55 6.74 7.09
N VAL A 147 9.44 6.14 6.31
CA VAL A 147 9.17 4.86 5.64
C VAL A 147 9.20 3.70 6.64
N ASN A 148 8.28 2.73 6.54
CA ASN A 148 8.25 1.58 7.46
C ASN A 148 9.50 0.69 7.33
N ALA A 149 10.19 0.72 6.20
CA ALA A 149 11.49 0.08 6.02
C ALA A 149 12.33 0.72 4.90
N ALA A 150 13.64 0.52 4.96
CA ALA A 150 14.60 0.95 3.97
C ALA A 150 15.67 -0.12 3.73
N VAL A 151 16.23 -0.18 2.52
CA VAL A 151 17.45 -0.93 2.22
C VAL A 151 18.64 0.03 2.37
N ARG A 152 19.63 -0.36 3.18
CA ARG A 152 20.82 0.44 3.50
C ARG A 152 22.09 -0.34 3.22
N ASN A 153 23.23 0.35 3.27
CA ASN A 153 24.57 -0.23 3.13
C ASN A 153 24.67 -1.21 1.95
N CYS A 154 24.03 -0.86 0.84
CA CYS A 154 23.97 -1.69 -0.34
C CYS A 154 25.26 -1.51 -1.16
N TYR A 155 26.17 -2.48 -1.12
CA TYR A 155 27.44 -2.40 -1.84
C TYR A 155 27.84 -3.73 -2.47
N LEU A 156 28.57 -3.63 -3.58
CA LEU A 156 29.11 -4.75 -4.33
C LEU A 156 30.63 -4.83 -4.11
N GLN A 157 31.06 -5.84 -3.37
CA GLN A 157 32.48 -6.13 -3.12
C GLN A 157 32.98 -7.18 -4.12
N THR A 158 34.16 -6.97 -4.68
CA THR A 158 34.91 -8.01 -5.41
C THR A 158 35.69 -8.84 -4.41
N ASP A 159 35.60 -10.17 -4.50
CA ASP A 159 36.36 -11.09 -3.66
C ASP A 159 37.78 -11.29 -4.22
N GLU A 160 38.67 -11.94 -3.47
CA GLU A 160 40.04 -12.25 -3.94
C GLU A 160 40.04 -13.22 -5.13
N THR A 161 38.99 -14.04 -5.26
CA THR A 161 38.81 -14.97 -6.37
C THR A 161 38.25 -14.23 -7.60
N PRO A 162 38.95 -14.24 -8.75
CA PRO A 162 38.47 -13.60 -9.97
C PRO A 162 37.07 -14.07 -10.38
N GLY A 163 36.20 -13.12 -10.72
CA GLY A 163 34.79 -13.35 -11.05
C GLY A 163 33.86 -13.49 -9.84
N LEU A 164 34.37 -13.76 -8.63
CA LEU A 164 33.54 -13.82 -7.43
C LEU A 164 33.20 -12.40 -6.93
N LYS A 165 31.91 -12.16 -6.66
CA LYS A 165 31.38 -10.89 -6.17
C LYS A 165 30.39 -11.15 -5.04
N ARG A 166 30.34 -10.22 -4.10
CA ARG A 166 29.49 -10.25 -2.90
C ARG A 166 28.63 -9.01 -2.89
N LEU A 167 27.32 -9.16 -2.81
CA LEU A 167 26.41 -8.06 -2.51
C LEU A 167 26.03 -8.16 -1.04
N SER A 168 26.31 -7.09 -0.32
CA SER A 168 25.82 -6.88 1.03
C SER A 168 24.80 -5.76 1.00
N PHE A 169 23.74 -5.88 1.81
CA PHE A 169 22.79 -4.81 2.10
C PHE A 169 22.06 -5.13 3.40
N ASP A 170 21.66 -4.10 4.12
CA ASP A 170 20.86 -4.21 5.33
C ASP A 170 19.39 -3.88 5.02
N LEU A 171 18.46 -4.74 5.46
CA LEU A 171 17.05 -4.35 5.56
C LEU A 171 16.82 -3.76 6.95
N VAL A 172 16.58 -2.45 7.02
CA VAL A 172 16.20 -1.78 8.27
C VAL A 172 14.70 -1.58 8.28
N VAL A 173 14.03 -2.04 9.34
CA VAL A 173 12.58 -1.96 9.53
C VAL A 173 12.30 -1.08 10.75
N TYR A 174 11.46 -0.06 10.57
CA TYR A 174 11.14 0.97 11.56
C TYR A 174 9.77 0.76 12.21
N ASP A 175 8.87 0.03 11.55
CA ASP A 175 7.54 -0.35 12.04
C ASP A 175 7.16 -1.73 11.47
N VAL A 176 6.16 -2.39 12.06
CA VAL A 176 5.76 -3.76 11.71
C VAL A 176 5.43 -3.87 10.22
N LEU A 177 6.10 -4.81 9.54
CA LEU A 177 5.80 -5.17 8.16
C LEU A 177 5.12 -6.53 8.10
N HIS A 178 4.12 -6.66 7.23
CA HIS A 178 3.50 -7.94 6.88
C HIS A 178 3.82 -8.30 5.43
N ALA A 179 4.01 -9.60 5.17
CA ALA A 179 4.34 -10.14 3.85
C ALA A 179 5.54 -9.45 3.16
N ALA A 180 6.55 -9.04 3.93
CA ALA A 180 7.77 -8.40 3.44
C ALA A 180 8.54 -9.32 2.49
N LYS A 181 8.90 -8.80 1.31
CA LYS A 181 9.72 -9.51 0.30
C LYS A 181 10.72 -8.56 -0.33
N ILE A 182 11.95 -9.03 -0.55
CA ILE A 182 12.97 -8.30 -1.31
C ILE A 182 13.20 -9.01 -2.64
N HIS A 183 13.04 -8.27 -3.74
CA HIS A 183 13.34 -8.74 -5.09
C HIS A 183 14.77 -8.36 -5.44
N ILE A 184 15.61 -9.35 -5.71
CA ILE A 184 17.03 -9.19 -6.04
C ILE A 184 17.23 -9.61 -7.49
N ALA A 185 17.79 -8.73 -8.31
CA ALA A 185 18.12 -9.00 -9.71
C ALA A 185 19.62 -8.82 -9.94
N LEU A 186 20.31 -9.90 -10.28
CA LEU A 186 21.74 -9.88 -10.62
C LEU A 186 21.95 -9.36 -12.05
N PRO A 187 23.13 -8.81 -12.39
CA PRO A 187 23.33 -8.07 -13.63
C PRO A 187 23.01 -8.82 -14.93
N ASN A 188 23.14 -10.15 -14.96
CA ASN A 188 22.80 -10.96 -16.12
C ASN A 188 22.61 -12.45 -15.75
N ARG A 189 22.05 -13.21 -16.69
CA ARG A 189 21.79 -14.66 -16.58
C ARG A 189 23.00 -15.59 -16.44
N TYR A 190 24.22 -15.07 -16.54
CA TYR A 190 25.47 -15.83 -16.37
C TYR A 190 26.07 -15.65 -14.96
N CYS A 191 25.43 -14.86 -14.10
CA CYS A 191 25.71 -14.86 -12.67
C CYS A 191 25.14 -16.14 -12.03
N ASP A 192 26.00 -16.92 -11.39
CA ASP A 192 25.63 -18.14 -10.66
C ASP A 192 25.82 -17.91 -9.16
N VAL A 193 24.81 -18.23 -8.35
CA VAL A 193 24.82 -17.91 -6.92
C VAL A 193 25.43 -19.05 -6.12
N VAL A 194 26.55 -18.74 -5.46
CA VAL A 194 27.39 -19.73 -4.77
C VAL A 194 26.95 -19.92 -3.32
N ALA A 195 26.53 -18.85 -2.65
CA ALA A 195 26.05 -18.88 -1.28
C ALA A 195 25.06 -17.74 -1.03
N ILE A 196 24.02 -18.01 -0.24
CA ILE A 196 23.09 -16.99 0.26
C ILE A 196 22.94 -17.22 1.76
N HIS A 197 23.06 -16.15 2.53
CA HIS A 197 22.82 -16.18 3.97
C HIS A 197 21.88 -15.02 4.29
N THR A 198 20.78 -15.36 4.96
CA THR A 198 19.75 -14.41 5.43
C THR A 198 19.68 -14.36 6.95
N GLY A 199 20.73 -14.88 7.61
CA GLY A 199 20.84 -14.95 9.07
C GLY A 199 19.92 -15.99 9.69
N GLY A 200 19.22 -16.79 8.88
CA GLY A 200 18.13 -17.66 9.34
C GLY A 200 16.75 -16.98 9.29
N VAL A 201 16.65 -15.75 8.79
CA VAL A 201 15.40 -15.01 8.59
C VAL A 201 14.88 -15.22 7.16
N GLY A 202 13.60 -15.53 7.03
CA GLY A 202 12.95 -15.73 5.73
C GLY A 202 13.47 -16.92 4.92
N ILE A 203 12.99 -17.04 3.68
CA ILE A 203 13.32 -18.11 2.73
C ILE A 203 13.67 -17.46 1.39
N ILE A 204 14.72 -17.95 0.72
CA ILE A 204 15.03 -17.55 -0.65
C ILE A 204 14.26 -18.42 -1.64
N GLN A 205 13.60 -17.77 -2.59
CA GLN A 205 12.89 -18.40 -3.69
C GLN A 205 13.46 -17.89 -5.02
N GLN A 206 13.61 -18.79 -5.99
CA GLN A 206 13.91 -18.46 -7.38
C GLN A 206 12.64 -18.70 -8.21
N PRO A 207 11.77 -17.69 -8.40
CA PRO A 207 10.40 -17.90 -8.91
C PRO A 207 10.34 -18.29 -10.38
N ASN A 208 11.44 -18.17 -11.12
CA ASN A 208 11.48 -18.43 -12.55
C ASN A 208 12.82 -19.08 -12.96
N SER A 209 12.76 -20.35 -13.36
CA SER A 209 13.92 -21.11 -13.86
C SER A 209 14.59 -20.48 -15.08
N ASN A 210 13.83 -19.77 -15.92
CA ASN A 210 14.34 -19.07 -17.11
C ASN A 210 15.01 -17.72 -16.77
N LYS A 211 14.93 -17.28 -15.50
CA LYS A 211 15.61 -16.10 -14.99
C LYS A 211 16.45 -16.45 -13.75
N PRO A 212 17.55 -17.23 -13.90
CA PRO A 212 18.38 -17.68 -12.79
C PRO A 212 19.13 -16.57 -12.05
N HIS A 213 19.05 -15.34 -12.55
CA HIS A 213 19.60 -14.12 -11.95
C HIS A 213 18.57 -13.34 -11.11
N HIS A 214 17.33 -13.84 -10.97
CA HIS A 214 16.28 -13.20 -10.18
C HIS A 214 15.91 -14.07 -8.96
N PHE A 215 15.97 -13.45 -7.78
CA PHE A 215 15.66 -14.07 -6.50
C PHE A 215 14.63 -13.22 -5.75
N ILE A 216 13.85 -13.89 -4.90
CA ILE A 216 12.96 -13.27 -3.93
C ILE A 216 13.40 -13.78 -2.55
N TRP A 217 13.77 -12.86 -1.66
CA TRP A 217 13.85 -13.16 -0.24
C TRP A 217 12.47 -12.91 0.37
N ASP A 218 11.77 -13.99 0.71
CA ASP A 218 10.44 -13.96 1.30
C ASP A 218 10.57 -14.02 2.83
N ILE A 219 10.27 -12.91 3.50
CA ILE A 219 10.57 -12.71 4.92
C ILE A 219 9.32 -12.96 5.78
N GLY A 220 8.13 -12.65 5.25
CA GLY A 220 6.87 -12.76 5.97
C GLY A 220 6.61 -11.55 6.87
N THR A 221 6.28 -11.76 8.14
CA THR A 221 6.10 -10.66 9.10
C THR A 221 7.43 -10.29 9.75
N VAL A 222 7.75 -9.00 9.78
CA VAL A 222 8.89 -8.43 10.51
C VAL A 222 8.37 -7.52 11.61
N ASP A 223 8.84 -7.78 12.82
CA ASP A 223 8.43 -7.14 14.07
C ASP A 223 9.61 -7.05 15.06
N GLU A 224 9.37 -6.48 16.24
CA GLU A 224 10.32 -6.38 17.35
C GLU A 224 10.87 -7.74 17.85
N THR A 225 10.30 -8.87 17.44
CA THR A 225 10.77 -10.22 17.81
C THR A 225 11.63 -10.86 16.73
N THR A 226 11.67 -10.28 15.52
CA THR A 226 12.23 -10.95 14.35
C THR A 226 13.76 -11.01 14.38
N TRP A 227 14.42 -10.08 15.07
CA TRP A 227 15.87 -10.14 15.33
C TRP A 227 16.26 -11.34 16.22
N MET A 228 15.37 -11.84 17.09
CA MET A 228 15.62 -13.05 17.90
C MET A 228 15.74 -14.33 17.07
N LYS A 229 15.32 -14.30 15.80
CA LYS A 229 15.39 -15.43 14.87
C LYS A 229 16.72 -15.47 14.10
N VAL A 230 17.53 -14.41 14.19
CA VAL A 230 18.81 -14.31 13.49
C VAL A 230 19.88 -15.09 14.28
N LYS A 231 20.74 -15.82 13.56
CA LYS A 231 21.62 -16.87 14.15
C LYS A 231 23.13 -16.62 14.00
N THR A 232 23.57 -15.66 13.17
CA THR A 232 25.00 -15.43 12.80
C THR A 232 25.21 -14.09 12.06
N LEU A 233 26.15 -13.24 12.52
CA LEU A 233 26.60 -11.97 11.88
C LEU A 233 27.66 -12.25 10.79
N ALA A 234 27.63 -11.50 9.68
CA ALA A 234 28.72 -11.44 8.72
C ALA A 234 29.84 -10.54 9.25
N PRO A 235 31.12 -10.90 9.06
CA PRO A 235 32.24 -10.30 9.79
C PRO A 235 32.51 -8.81 9.53
N ASP A 236 31.92 -8.20 8.50
CA ASP A 236 32.31 -6.89 7.97
C ASP A 236 31.31 -5.74 8.26
N VAL A 237 30.28 -5.96 9.10
CA VAL A 237 29.29 -4.93 9.46
C VAL A 237 29.69 -4.21 10.76
N LEU A 238 30.08 -2.93 10.65
CA LEU A 238 30.37 -2.08 11.82
C LEU A 238 29.10 -1.41 12.37
N PRO A 239 28.86 -1.44 13.70
CA PRO A 239 27.70 -0.80 14.31
C PRO A 239 27.94 0.69 14.56
N GLU A 240 27.17 1.57 13.91
CA GLU A 240 26.94 2.92 14.45
C GLU A 240 25.95 2.83 15.63
N VAL A 241 26.53 2.70 16.83
CA VAL A 241 26.06 3.19 18.15
C VAL A 241 24.53 3.45 18.26
N ASP A 242 23.73 2.72 19.04
CA ASP A 242 24.01 2.12 20.36
C ASP A 242 23.09 0.90 20.66
N LEU A 243 23.43 0.14 21.71
CA LEU A 243 22.65 -0.90 22.41
C LEU A 243 22.48 -2.30 21.74
N ARG A 244 23.49 -3.14 22.04
CA ARG A 244 23.40 -4.60 22.35
C ARG A 244 23.33 -5.63 21.21
N VAL A 245 24.48 -5.79 20.53
CA VAL A 245 25.19 -7.08 20.24
C VAL A 245 24.33 -8.35 20.00
N ALA A 246 24.14 -8.73 18.72
CA ALA A 246 24.04 -10.10 18.15
C ALA A 246 23.80 -9.99 16.61
N ASP A 247 23.22 -10.99 15.90
CA ASP A 247 23.94 -11.62 14.76
C ASP A 247 23.27 -11.82 13.35
N SER A 248 23.62 -11.03 12.28
CA SER A 248 23.07 -10.89 10.87
C SER A 248 24.09 -10.83 9.62
N PRO A 249 23.76 -11.22 8.35
CA PRO A 249 24.43 -12.21 7.44
C PRO A 249 25.10 -11.79 6.06
N MET A 250 25.69 -12.76 5.29
CA MET A 250 26.40 -12.62 3.96
C MET A 250 25.58 -13.04 2.71
N THR A 251 25.92 -12.62 1.47
CA THR A 251 25.52 -13.33 0.22
C THR A 251 26.57 -13.22 -0.90
N THR A 252 26.95 -14.35 -1.53
CA THR A 252 28.13 -14.49 -2.40
C THR A 252 27.82 -15.20 -3.72
N TRP A 253 28.31 -14.70 -4.85
CA TRP A 253 28.07 -15.32 -6.17
C TRP A 253 29.25 -15.19 -7.12
N ARG A 254 29.26 -16.01 -8.17
CA ARG A 254 30.31 -16.06 -9.17
C ARG A 254 29.80 -15.59 -10.52
N GLN A 255 30.58 -14.74 -11.16
CA GLN A 255 30.44 -14.34 -12.54
C GLN A 255 31.50 -15.12 -13.34
N GLN A 256 31.06 -15.88 -14.35
CA GLN A 256 31.93 -16.46 -15.38
C GLN A 256 32.19 -15.45 -16.50
#